data_AF-A0A9X1CRT0-F1
#
_entry.id   AF-A0A9X1CRT0-F1
#
_cell.length_a   1.000
_cell.length_b   1.000
_cell.length_c   1.000
_cell.angle_alpha   90.00
_cell.angle_beta   90.00
_cell.angle_gamma   90.00
#
_symmetry.space_group_name_H-M   'P 1'
#
loop_
_entity.id
_entity.type
_entity.pdbx_description
1 polymer ?
#
loop_
_entity_poly.entity_id
_entity_poly.type
_entity_poly.pdbx_seq_one_letter_code
_entity_poly.pdbx_strand_id
1 'polypeptide(L)'
;MTQQTEQVSVSIMGRTFGIGTPTSEKATLLQAVDMLNQKIEAIQNGGRIVETDKIIIMAALNVVHDLLKISMKDGLAIGEFERRIADMVGVCEKALSKVP
;
A
#
# COMPACT_ATOMS: atom_id res chain seq x y z
N MET A 1 -2.86 27.23 0.38
CA MET A 1 -2.36 26.69 1.66
C MET A 1 -1.04 26.00 1.38
N THR A 2 0.08 26.55 1.83
CA THR A 2 1.40 25.93 1.64
C THR A 2 1.53 24.77 2.63
N GLN A 3 1.63 23.53 2.14
CA GLN A 3 1.96 22.39 3.00
C GLN A 3 3.36 22.61 3.58
N GLN A 4 3.44 22.62 4.91
CA GLN A 4 4.70 22.72 5.63
C GLN A 4 5.49 21.43 5.40
N THR A 5 6.71 21.56 4.92
CA THR A 5 7.64 20.44 4.72
C THR A 5 8.69 20.43 5.83
N GLU A 6 9.04 19.25 6.30
CA GLU A 6 10.12 19.03 7.27
C GLU A 6 11.14 18.02 6.71
N GLN A 7 12.38 18.10 7.19
CA GLN A 7 13.40 17.09 6.88
C GLN A 7 13.29 15.93 7.87
N VAL A 8 12.80 14.79 7.38
CA VAL A 8 12.67 13.57 8.17
C VAL A 8 13.92 12.73 8.00
N SER A 9 14.59 12.44 9.11
CA SER A 9 15.74 11.52 9.15
C SER A 9 15.25 10.08 9.22
N VAL A 10 15.67 9.24 8.28
CA VAL A 10 15.27 7.83 8.18
C VAL A 10 16.50 6.94 8.06
N SER A 11 16.43 5.70 8.54
CA SER A 11 17.51 4.71 8.44
C SER A 11 17.10 3.56 7.54
N ILE A 12 17.87 3.29 6.49
CA ILE A 12 17.67 2.18 5.56
C ILE A 12 19.00 1.42 5.47
N MET A 13 18.99 0.13 5.83
CA MET A 13 20.21 -0.69 5.91
C MET A 13 21.34 -0.08 6.76
N GLY A 14 21.00 0.56 7.88
CA GLY A 14 21.98 1.21 8.76
C GLY A 14 22.59 2.49 8.18
N ARG A 15 22.09 2.97 7.04
CA ARG A 15 22.47 4.26 6.45
C ARG A 15 21.36 5.27 6.68
N THR A 16 21.74 6.47 7.14
CA THR A 16 20.80 7.54 7.42
C THR A 16 20.60 8.45 6.20
N PHE A 17 19.35 8.79 5.91
CA PHE A 17 18.93 9.67 4.83
C PHE A 17 18.03 10.78 5.36
N GLY A 18 18.20 12.01 4.87
CA GLY A 18 17.26 13.11 5.09
C GLY A 18 16.29 13.18 3.91
N ILE A 19 14.99 13.08 4.20
CA ILE A 19 13.93 13.14 3.19
C ILE A 19 13.06 14.36 3.51
N GLY A 20 12.90 15.25 2.53
CA GLY A 20 11.93 16.33 2.61
C GLY A 20 10.51 15.76 2.51
N THR A 21 9.69 16.00 3.53
CA THR A 21 8.37 15.37 3.63
C THR A 21 7.34 16.37 4.11
N PRO A 22 6.14 16.46 3.50
CA PRO A 22 5.04 17.20 4.08
C PRO A 22 4.74 16.68 5.49
N THR A 23 4.50 17.58 6.45
CA THR A 23 4.25 17.18 7.85
C THR A 23 3.08 16.18 7.97
N SER A 24 2.07 16.26 7.08
CA SER A 24 0.94 15.32 7.01
C SER A 24 1.32 13.91 6.57
N GLU A 25 2.43 13.75 5.85
CA GLU A 25 2.87 12.46 5.26
C GLU A 25 3.99 11.80 6.05
N LYS A 26 4.58 12.48 7.04
CA LYS A 26 5.69 11.95 7.85
C LYS A 26 5.39 10.58 8.44
N ALA A 27 4.20 10.38 9.00
CA ALA A 27 3.81 9.10 9.59
C ALA A 27 3.83 7.97 8.56
N THR A 28 3.26 8.22 7.37
CA THR A 28 3.23 7.26 6.26
C THR A 28 4.62 6.98 5.71
N LEU A 29 5.49 8.00 5.63
CA LEU A 29 6.89 7.80 5.24
C LEU A 29 7.62 6.86 6.20
N LEU A 30 7.48 7.08 7.52
CA LEU A 30 8.13 6.23 8.53
C LEU A 30 7.65 4.79 8.43
N GLN A 31 6.36 4.57 8.19
CA GLN A 31 5.81 3.23 7.91
C GLN A 31 6.40 2.62 6.63
N ALA A 32 6.50 3.39 5.55
CA ALA A 32 7.09 2.91 4.30
C ALA A 32 8.56 2.49 4.47
N VAL A 33 9.34 3.24 5.26
CA VAL A 33 10.73 2.89 5.60
C VAL A 33 10.81 1.61 6.41
N ASP A 34 9.94 1.45 7.41
CA ASP A 34 9.87 0.22 8.20
C ASP A 34 9.54 -1.00 7.33
N MET A 35 8.52 -0.89 6.48
CA MET A 35 8.15 -1.95 5.53
C MET A 35 9.29 -2.31 4.58
N LEU A 36 10.02 -1.31 4.08
CA LEU A 36 11.18 -1.52 3.22
C LEU A 36 12.28 -2.30 3.98
N ASN A 37 12.62 -1.88 5.20
CA ASN A 37 13.64 -2.54 6.02
C ASN A 37 13.28 -4.00 6.35
N GLN A 38 12.03 -4.28 6.70
CA GLN A 38 11.57 -5.65 6.93
C GLN A 38 11.75 -6.53 5.68
N LYS A 39 11.46 -5.99 4.49
CA LYS A 39 11.63 -6.73 3.23
C LYS A 39 13.11 -6.94 2.88
N ILE A 40 13.96 -5.98 3.16
CA ILE A 40 15.41 -6.10 3.02
C ILE A 40 15.93 -7.24 3.92
N GLU A 41 15.55 -7.25 5.19
CA GLU A 41 15.97 -8.28 6.15
C GLU A 41 15.51 -9.67 5.72
N ALA A 42 14.26 -9.80 5.26
CA ALA A 42 13.73 -11.06 4.73
C ALA A 42 14.52 -11.58 3.53
N ILE A 43 14.91 -10.70 2.59
CA ILE A 43 15.70 -11.08 1.41
C ILE A 43 17.14 -11.45 1.80
N GLN A 44 17.74 -10.72 2.74
CA GLN A 44 19.07 -11.03 3.28
C GLN A 44 19.12 -12.40 3.94
N ASN A 45 18.14 -12.69 4.81
CA ASN A 45 18.04 -13.96 5.53
C ASN A 45 17.82 -15.16 4.58
N GLY A 46 17.25 -14.91 3.39
CA GLY A 46 17.12 -15.92 2.33
C GLY A 46 18.44 -16.33 1.67
N GLY A 47 19.55 -15.61 1.91
CA GLY A 47 20.91 -15.99 1.52
C GLY A 47 21.21 -16.05 0.01
N ARG A 48 20.22 -15.81 -0.86
CA ARG A 48 20.33 -15.99 -2.31
C ARG A 48 21.05 -14.84 -3.03
N ILE A 49 21.04 -13.64 -2.46
CA ILE A 49 21.56 -12.41 -3.09
C ILE A 49 22.56 -11.77 -2.12
N VAL A 50 23.76 -11.49 -2.62
CA VAL A 50 24.88 -10.97 -1.81
C VAL A 50 25.10 -9.47 -2.02
N GLU A 51 24.70 -8.93 -3.18
CA GLU A 51 24.90 -7.52 -3.49
C GLU A 51 23.83 -6.63 -2.85
N THR A 52 24.26 -5.75 -1.95
CA THR A 52 23.41 -4.82 -1.20
C THR A 52 22.42 -4.04 -2.07
N ASP A 53 22.89 -3.45 -3.17
CA ASP A 53 22.02 -2.63 -4.04
C ASP A 53 20.89 -3.45 -4.67
N LYS A 54 21.17 -4.71 -5.03
CA LYS A 54 20.15 -5.62 -5.58
C LYS A 54 19.10 -5.98 -4.53
N ILE A 55 19.51 -6.16 -3.27
CA ILE A 55 18.60 -6.43 -2.16
C ILE A 55 17.63 -5.26 -1.98
N ILE A 56 18.14 -4.02 -1.96
CA ILE A 56 17.29 -2.81 -1.81
C ILE A 56 16.31 -2.69 -2.97
N ILE A 57 16.78 -2.88 -4.21
CA ILE A 57 15.91 -2.80 -5.40
C ILE A 57 14.81 -3.87 -5.34
N MET A 58 15.14 -5.12 -5.01
CA MET A 58 14.13 -6.17 -4.87
C MET A 58 13.17 -5.93 -3.71
N ALA A 59 13.65 -5.43 -2.58
CA ALA A 59 12.79 -5.07 -1.45
C ALA A 59 11.79 -3.98 -1.84
N ALA A 60 12.25 -2.91 -2.50
CA ALA A 60 11.39 -1.84 -2.97
C ALA A 60 10.34 -2.33 -3.98
N LEU A 61 10.76 -3.16 -4.95
CA LEU A 61 9.84 -3.78 -5.91
C LEU A 61 8.80 -4.67 -5.22
N ASN A 62 9.19 -5.46 -4.22
CA ASN A 62 8.28 -6.31 -3.46
C ASN A 62 7.25 -5.47 -2.68
N VAL A 63 7.66 -4.36 -2.06
CA VAL A 63 6.74 -3.45 -1.36
C VAL A 63 5.73 -2.85 -2.33
N VAL A 64 6.17 -2.35 -3.48
CA VAL A 64 5.27 -1.79 -4.51
C VAL A 64 4.32 -2.87 -5.05
N HIS A 65 4.83 -4.07 -5.30
CA HIS A 65 4.02 -5.21 -5.74
C HIS A 65 2.94 -5.59 -4.73
N ASP A 66 3.28 -5.64 -3.44
CA ASP A 66 2.33 -5.93 -2.35
C ASP A 66 1.23 -4.85 -2.27
N LEU A 67 1.60 -3.57 -2.41
CA LEU A 67 0.64 -2.45 -2.44
C LEU A 67 -0.33 -2.52 -3.63
N LEU A 68 0.18 -2.82 -4.83
CA LEU A 68 -0.66 -2.98 -6.02
C LEU A 68 -1.63 -4.16 -5.89
N LYS A 69 -1.19 -5.25 -5.27
CA LYS A 69 -2.02 -6.43 -5.03
C LYS A 69 -3.18 -6.14 -4.08
N ILE A 70 -2.96 -5.32 -3.04
CA ILE A 70 -4.02 -4.88 -2.13
C ILE A 70 -5.04 -4.02 -2.88
N SER A 71 -4.58 -3.02 -3.64
CA SER A 71 -5.45 -2.14 -4.42
C SER A 71 -6.32 -2.91 -5.43
N MET A 72 -5.75 -3.91 -6.11
CA MET A 72 -6.53 -4.78 -7.00
C MET A 72 -7.57 -5.61 -6.25
N LYS A 73 -7.23 -6.15 -5.07
CA LYS A 73 -8.17 -6.93 -4.26
C LYS A 73 -9.34 -6.08 -3.76
N ASP A 74 -9.06 -4.84 -3.33
CA ASP A 74 -10.09 -3.91 -2.89
C ASP A 74 -11.01 -3.50 -4.05
N GLY A 75 -10.46 -3.28 -5.25
CA GLY A 75 -11.26 -3.03 -6.45
C GLY A 75 -12.20 -4.19 -6.81
N LEU A 76 -11.72 -5.44 -6.69
CA LEU A 76 -12.56 -6.62 -6.90
C LEU A 76 -13.67 -6.75 -5.84
N ALA A 77 -13.35 -6.50 -4.56
CA ALA A 77 -14.32 -6.55 -3.48
C ALA A 77 -15.41 -5.48 -3.65
N ILE A 78 -15.03 -4.25 -4.02
CA ILE A 78 -15.97 -3.16 -4.31
C ILE A 78 -16.92 -3.55 -5.45
N GLY A 79 -16.40 -4.11 -6.54
CA GLY A 79 -17.24 -4.57 -7.66
C GLY A 79 -18.24 -5.67 -7.26
N GLU A 80 -17.85 -6.57 -6.35
CA GLU A 80 -18.77 -7.58 -5.80
C GLU A 80 -19.88 -6.95 -4.95
N PHE A 81 -19.53 -5.97 -4.11
CA PHE A 81 -20.52 -5.24 -3.30
C PHE A 81 -21.49 -4.44 -4.18
N GLU A 82 -20.99 -3.72 -5.19
CA GLU A 82 -21.82 -2.96 -6.15
C GLU A 82 -22.82 -3.88 -6.87
N ARG A 83 -22.35 -5.03 -7.36
CA ARG A 83 -23.23 -6.03 -8.01
C ARG A 83 -24.31 -6.51 -7.06
N ARG A 84 -23.96 -6.83 -5.81
CA ARG A 84 -24.91 -7.37 -4.83
C ARG A 84 -25.94 -6.32 -4.40
N ILE A 85 -25.54 -5.05 -4.30
CA ILE A 85 -26.46 -3.94 -4.08
C ILE A 85 -27.41 -3.80 -5.26
N ALA A 86 -26.91 -3.83 -6.50
CA ALA A 86 -27.75 -3.75 -7.70
C ALA A 86 -28.76 -4.90 -7.78
N ASP A 87 -28.34 -6.13 -7.45
CA ASP A 87 -29.22 -7.29 -7.39
C ASP A 87 -30.33 -7.10 -6.34
N MET A 88 -29.99 -6.59 -5.15
CA MET A 88 -30.97 -6.29 -4.09
C MET A 88 -31.96 -5.20 -4.52
N VAL A 89 -31.48 -4.13 -5.16
CA VAL A 89 -32.33 -3.06 -5.71
C VAL A 89 -33.32 -3.64 -6.72
N GLY A 90 -32.86 -4.46 -7.66
CA GLY A 90 -33.72 -5.11 -8.64
C GLY A 90 -34.78 -6.02 -8.02
N VAL A 91 -34.44 -6.72 -6.92
CA VAL A 91 -35.43 -7.52 -6.17
C VAL A 91 -36.49 -6.61 -5.52
N CYS A 92 -36.09 -5.49 -4.92
CA CYS A 92 -37.02 -4.50 -4.34
C CYS A 92 -37.96 -3.90 -5.40
N GLU A 93 -37.43 -3.47 -6.56
CA GLU A 93 -38.23 -2.96 -7.67
C GLU A 93 -39.24 -3.99 -8.18
N LYS A 94 -38.80 -5.25 -8.29
CA LYS A 94 -39.67 -6.36 -8.71
C LYS A 94 -40.76 -6.70 -7.68
N ALA A 95 -40.49 -6.48 -6.39
CA ALA A 95 -41.49 -6.64 -5.34
C ALA A 95 -42.49 -5.46 -5.34
N LEU A 96 -41.99 -4.23 -5.47
CA LEU A 96 -42.81 -3.01 -5.52
C LEU A 96 -43.73 -2.97 -6.73
N SER A 97 -43.27 -3.41 -7.90
CA SER A 97 -44.09 -3.48 -9.13
C SER A 97 -45.24 -4.49 -9.07
N LYS A 98 -45.30 -5.34 -8.03
CA LYS A 98 -46.38 -6.31 -7.80
C LYS A 98 -47.38 -5.85 -6.72
N VAL A 99 -47.15 -4.69 -6.11
CA VAL A 99 -48.12 -4.08 -5.18
C VAL A 99 -49.04 -3.18 -6.02
N PRO A 100 -50.37 -3.39 -6.02
CA PRO A 100 -51.32 -2.53 -6.73
C PRO A 100 -51.43 -1.14 -6.09
#